data_AF-A0ABD2I7W4-F1
#
_entry.id   AF-A0ABD2I7W4-F1
#
_cell.length_a   1.000
_cell.length_b   1.000
_cell.length_c   1.000
_cell.angle_alpha   90.00
_cell.angle_beta   90.00
_cell.angle_gamma   90.00
#
_symmetry.space_group_name_H-M   'P 1'
#
loop_
_entity.id
_entity.type
_entity.pdbx_description
1 polymer ?
#
loop_
_entity_poly.entity_id
_entity_poly.type
_entity_poly.pdbx_seq_one_letter_code
_entity_poly.pdbx_strand_id
1 'polypeptide(L)'
;MPSNFAKPKGRQFQVVPVPAVFTRGRWECIDYKDRGANPWPCPPVSSGSSNINDKIEQAMDLVKTHLTFAVREEVDILRSTIADLEGRVTLLEGENQILRQYAPTEVIANLPALVQQHQREQQQHLQTP
;
A
#
# COMPACT_ATOMS: atom_id res chain seq x y z
N MET A 1 50.78 -53.31 -17.08
CA MET A 1 50.10 -52.04 -17.41
C MET A 1 49.65 -51.41 -16.09
N PRO A 2 50.12 -50.21 -15.70
CA PRO A 2 49.80 -49.64 -14.39
C PRO A 2 48.40 -49.01 -14.37
N SER A 3 47.66 -49.27 -13.30
CA SER A 3 46.33 -48.73 -13.00
C SER A 3 46.44 -47.28 -12.49
N ASN A 4 45.90 -46.32 -13.24
CA ASN A 4 45.92 -44.91 -12.90
C ASN A 4 44.61 -44.52 -12.20
N PHE A 5 44.60 -44.39 -10.87
CA PHE A 5 43.45 -43.84 -10.14
C PHE A 5 43.51 -42.31 -10.18
N ALA A 6 42.68 -41.69 -11.02
CA ALA A 6 42.51 -40.25 -11.05
C ALA A 6 41.73 -39.78 -9.80
N LYS A 7 42.36 -38.91 -8.99
CA LYS A 7 41.74 -38.28 -7.81
C LYS A 7 40.63 -37.31 -8.25
N PRO A 8 39.44 -37.27 -7.60
CA PRO A 8 38.38 -36.37 -7.99
C PRO A 8 38.81 -34.92 -7.72
N LYS A 9 38.75 -34.07 -8.76
CA LYS A 9 39.04 -32.65 -8.66
C LYS A 9 37.99 -32.01 -7.74
N GLY A 10 38.43 -31.39 -6.65
CA GLY A 10 37.57 -30.67 -5.71
C GLY A 10 36.75 -29.57 -6.40
N ARG A 11 35.60 -29.23 -5.82
CA ARG A 11 34.68 -28.19 -6.31
C ARG A 11 35.45 -26.89 -6.60
N GLN A 12 35.50 -26.49 -7.88
CA GLN A 12 36.18 -25.29 -8.38
C GLN A 12 35.43 -23.99 -8.06
N PHE A 13 34.23 -24.07 -7.49
CA PHE A 13 33.37 -22.92 -7.23
C PHE A 13 33.30 -22.64 -5.73
N GLN A 14 33.69 -21.42 -5.35
CA GLN A 14 33.52 -20.89 -4.00
C GLN A 14 32.10 -20.36 -3.85
N VAL A 15 31.33 -20.94 -2.93
CA VAL A 15 30.02 -20.41 -2.54
C VAL A 15 30.26 -19.22 -1.63
N VAL A 16 30.00 -18.01 -2.11
CA VAL A 16 30.09 -16.78 -1.33
C VAL A 16 28.68 -16.40 -0.86
N PRO A 17 28.45 -16.16 0.44
CA PRO A 17 27.18 -15.65 0.92
C PRO A 17 26.87 -14.30 0.28
N VAL A 18 25.72 -14.19 -0.37
CA VAL A 18 25.23 -12.94 -0.96
C VAL A 18 24.40 -12.22 0.13
N PRO A 19 24.47 -10.89 0.25
CA PRO A 19 23.60 -10.15 1.16
C PRO A 19 22.12 -10.44 0.91
N ALA A 20 21.30 -10.42 1.97
CA ALA A 20 19.87 -10.74 1.92
C ALA A 20 19.09 -9.91 0.88
N VAL A 21 19.60 -8.72 0.57
CA VAL A 21 19.06 -7.81 -0.44
C VAL A 21 20.16 -7.49 -1.44
N PHE A 22 19.90 -7.75 -2.72
CA PHE A 22 20.82 -7.40 -3.79
C PHE A 22 20.07 -6.91 -5.02
N THR A 23 20.65 -5.96 -5.73
CA THR A 23 20.08 -5.43 -6.97
C THR A 23 20.51 -6.26 -8.16
N ARG A 24 19.55 -6.77 -8.94
CA ARG A 24 19.79 -7.34 -10.28
C ARG A 24 19.21 -6.40 -11.33
N GLY A 25 20.06 -5.52 -11.88
CA GLY A 25 19.61 -4.45 -12.76
C GLY A 25 18.83 -3.39 -11.99
N ARG A 26 17.63 -3.02 -12.48
CA ARG A 26 16.74 -2.03 -11.83
C ARG A 26 15.92 -2.62 -10.66
N TRP A 27 15.96 -3.94 -10.46
CA TRP A 27 15.12 -4.60 -9.47
C TRP A 27 15.93 -4.94 -8.22
N GLU A 28 15.35 -4.61 -7.06
CA GLU A 28 15.83 -5.07 -5.76
C GLU A 28 15.27 -6.47 -5.50
N CYS A 29 16.16 -7.44 -5.31
CA CYS A 29 15.83 -8.85 -5.11
C CYS A 29 16.11 -9.24 -3.65
N ILE A 30 15.20 -10.00 -3.06
CA ILE A 30 15.29 -10.50 -1.69
C ILE A 30 15.46 -12.03 -1.75
N ASP A 31 16.46 -12.59 -1.06
CA ASP A 31 16.61 -14.05 -0.95
C ASP A 31 15.68 -14.61 0.13
N TYR A 32 14.80 -15.53 -0.27
CA TYR A 32 13.81 -16.19 0.60
C TYR A 32 14.42 -17.07 1.71
N LYS A 33 15.75 -17.17 1.79
CA LYS A 33 16.41 -17.98 2.82
C LYS A 33 16.43 -17.34 4.22
N ASP A 34 16.14 -16.05 4.34
CA ASP A 34 15.92 -15.40 5.63
C ASP A 34 14.49 -15.62 6.14
N ARG A 35 14.28 -16.78 6.76
CA ARG A 35 13.05 -17.16 7.50
C ARG A 35 12.86 -16.38 8.81
N GLY A 36 13.11 -15.07 8.80
CA GLY A 36 13.02 -14.23 9.99
C GLY A 36 12.03 -13.06 9.89
N ALA A 37 11.73 -12.58 8.68
CA ALA A 37 11.02 -11.30 8.54
C ALA A 37 10.17 -11.19 7.27
N ASN A 38 9.40 -12.23 6.93
CA ASN A 38 8.30 -12.03 5.99
C ASN A 38 7.10 -11.45 6.76
N PRO A 39 6.61 -10.23 6.43
CA PRO A 39 5.40 -9.66 7.05
C PRO A 39 4.15 -10.50 6.75
N TRP A 40 4.23 -11.33 5.71
CA TRP A 40 3.18 -12.22 5.27
C TRP A 40 3.53 -13.64 5.69
N PRO A 41 2.72 -14.29 6.55
CA PRO A 41 2.96 -15.68 6.93
C PRO A 41 2.84 -16.54 5.68
N CYS A 42 3.98 -16.98 5.14
CA CYS A 42 3.97 -18.00 4.11
C CYS A 42 3.37 -19.26 4.74
N PRO A 43 2.29 -19.85 4.18
CA PRO A 43 1.83 -21.14 4.65
C PRO A 43 2.99 -22.14 4.57
N PRO A 44 3.11 -23.08 5.52
CA PRO A 44 4.23 -24.01 5.55
C PRO A 44 4.20 -24.84 4.27
N VAL A 45 5.04 -24.49 3.30
CA VAL A 45 5.23 -25.31 2.11
C VAL A 45 5.90 -26.60 2.59
N SER A 46 5.10 -27.66 2.63
CA SER A 46 5.62 -29.01 2.84
C SER A 46 6.67 -29.25 1.77
N SER A 47 7.92 -29.38 2.21
CA SER A 47 9.08 -29.56 1.34
C SER A 47 9.07 -30.99 0.79
N GLY A 48 8.18 -31.23 -0.15
CA GLY A 48 8.02 -32.47 -0.91
C GLY A 48 7.37 -32.12 -2.24
N SER A 49 7.85 -32.68 -3.35
CA SER A 49 7.54 -32.30 -4.74
C SER A 49 6.06 -31.99 -5.01
N SER A 50 5.64 -30.74 -4.79
CA SER A 50 4.30 -30.28 -5.16
C SER A 50 4.25 -30.11 -6.67
N ASN A 51 3.17 -30.59 -7.28
CA ASN A 51 2.97 -30.48 -8.72
C ASN A 51 2.93 -29.00 -9.12
N ILE A 52 3.27 -28.68 -10.37
CA ILE A 52 3.28 -27.28 -10.86
C ILE A 52 1.92 -26.60 -10.63
N ASN A 53 0.83 -27.35 -10.78
CA ASN A 53 -0.53 -26.89 -10.55
C ASN A 53 -0.74 -26.43 -9.10
N ASP A 54 -0.24 -27.19 -8.12
CA ASP A 54 -0.36 -26.83 -6.70
C ASP A 54 0.38 -25.53 -6.38
N LYS A 55 1.47 -25.25 -7.10
CA LYS A 55 2.24 -24.00 -6.94
C LYS A 55 1.56 -22.82 -7.62
N ILE A 56 0.88 -23.04 -8.74
CA ILE A 56 0.07 -22.01 -9.42
C ILE A 56 -1.11 -21.62 -8.53
N GLU A 57 -1.82 -22.61 -7.99
CA GLU A 57 -2.93 -22.37 -7.05
C GLU A 57 -2.48 -21.62 -5.80
N GLN A 58 -1.34 -21.99 -5.20
CA GLN A 58 -0.78 -21.26 -4.05
C GLN A 58 -0.46 -19.79 -4.36
N ALA A 59 0.12 -19.51 -5.53
CA ALA A 59 0.41 -18.14 -5.93
C ALA A 59 -0.90 -17.35 -6.17
N MET A 60 -1.91 -17.99 -6.78
CA MET A 60 -3.23 -17.38 -6.99
C MET A 60 -3.95 -17.09 -5.68
N ASP A 61 -3.92 -18.00 -4.71
CA ASP A 61 -4.53 -17.79 -3.40
C ASP A 61 -3.81 -16.70 -2.60
N LEU A 62 -2.48 -16.59 -2.74
CA LEU A 62 -1.73 -15.48 -2.16
C LEU A 62 -2.15 -14.13 -2.77
N VAL A 63 -2.27 -14.06 -4.09
CA VAL A 63 -2.74 -12.85 -4.77
C VAL A 63 -4.18 -12.52 -4.35
N LYS A 64 -5.05 -13.53 -4.27
CA LYS A 64 -6.46 -13.36 -3.86
C LYS A 64 -6.58 -12.83 -2.43
N THR A 65 -5.83 -13.39 -1.50
CA THR A 65 -5.81 -12.94 -0.10
C THR A 65 -5.24 -11.53 0.04
N HIS A 66 -4.15 -11.21 -0.68
CA HIS A 66 -3.58 -9.87 -0.69
C HIS A 66 -4.56 -8.81 -1.24
N LEU A 67 -5.20 -9.08 -2.38
CA LEU A 67 -6.20 -8.18 -2.96
C LEU A 67 -7.40 -8.00 -2.04
N THR A 68 -7.89 -9.08 -1.43
CA THR A 68 -9.01 -9.01 -0.49
C THR A 68 -8.67 -8.14 0.71
N PHE A 69 -7.45 -8.24 1.24
CA PHE A 69 -6.99 -7.40 2.34
C PHE A 69 -6.84 -5.94 1.93
N ALA A 70 -6.13 -5.67 0.83
CA ALA A 70 -5.90 -4.30 0.34
C ALA A 70 -7.21 -3.57 0.05
N VAL A 71 -8.15 -4.23 -0.63
CA VAL A 71 -9.47 -3.64 -0.93
C VAL A 71 -10.25 -3.37 0.35
N ARG A 72 -10.20 -4.27 1.33
CA ARG A 72 -10.87 -4.08 2.62
C ARG A 72 -10.29 -2.88 3.37
N GLU A 73 -8.97 -2.77 3.43
CA GLU A 73 -8.28 -1.66 4.08
C GLU A 73 -8.63 -0.32 3.44
N GLU A 74 -8.59 -0.22 2.11
CA GLU A 74 -8.98 0.98 1.38
C GLU A 74 -10.46 1.36 1.66
N VAL A 75 -11.36 0.38 1.71
CA VAL A 75 -12.76 0.62 2.06
C VAL A 75 -12.92 1.11 3.51
N ASP A 76 -12.19 0.54 4.45
CA ASP A 76 -12.24 0.95 5.86
C ASP A 76 -11.68 2.37 6.05
N ILE A 77 -10.60 2.73 5.34
CA ILE A 77 -10.04 4.10 5.31
C ILE A 77 -11.06 5.08 4.74
N LEU A 78 -11.68 4.75 3.60
CA LEU A 78 -12.69 5.61 2.98
C LEU A 78 -13.90 5.80 3.89
N ARG A 79 -14.38 4.74 4.55
CA ARG A 79 -15.48 4.80 5.52
C ARG A 79 -15.13 5.69 6.71
N SER A 80 -13.94 5.56 7.28
CA SER A 80 -13.47 6.43 8.35
C SER A 80 -13.41 7.89 7.90
N THR A 81 -12.88 8.14 6.71
CA THR A 81 -12.78 9.49 6.15
C THR A 81 -14.17 10.12 5.94
N ILE A 82 -15.13 9.35 5.43
CA ILE A 82 -16.52 9.81 5.29
C ILE A 82 -17.10 10.18 6.66
N ALA A 83 -16.98 9.29 7.65
CA ALA A 83 -17.50 9.55 8.99
C ALA A 83 -16.87 10.80 9.64
N ASP A 84 -15.56 10.99 9.49
CA ASP A 84 -14.87 12.18 9.99
C ASP A 84 -15.33 13.46 9.28
N LEU A 85 -15.49 13.41 7.96
CA LEU A 85 -15.99 14.55 7.19
C LEU A 85 -17.44 14.88 7.55
N GLU A 86 -18.31 13.88 7.71
CA GLU A 86 -19.70 14.06 8.14
C GLU A 86 -19.78 14.68 9.55
N GLY A 87 -18.93 14.22 10.47
CA GLY A 87 -18.81 14.80 11.81
C GLY A 87 -18.37 16.26 11.77
N ARG A 88 -17.37 16.58 10.93
CA ARG A 88 -16.90 17.96 10.72
C ARG A 88 -17.98 18.85 10.10
N VAL A 89 -18.73 18.34 9.12
CA VAL A 89 -19.85 19.08 8.51
C VAL A 89 -20.90 19.39 9.56
N THR A 90 -21.33 18.40 10.34
CA THR A 90 -22.35 18.58 11.38
C THR A 90 -21.93 19.60 12.42
N LEU A 91 -20.66 19.55 12.87
CA LEU A 91 -20.10 20.53 13.81
C LEU A 91 -20.09 21.94 13.20
N LEU A 92 -19.56 22.08 11.98
CA LEU A 92 -19.49 23.37 11.28
C LEU A 92 -20.88 23.94 11.00
N GLU A 93 -21.86 23.12 10.64
CA GLU A 93 -23.25 23.54 10.45
C GLU A 93 -23.86 24.07 11.75
N GLY A 94 -23.61 23.41 12.88
CA GLY A 94 -24.02 23.88 14.20
C GLY A 94 -23.38 25.21 14.58
N GLU A 95 -22.07 25.35 14.40
CA GLU A 95 -21.34 26.61 14.63
C GLU A 95 -21.85 27.72 13.70
N ASN A 96 -22.06 27.43 12.43
CA ASN A 96 -22.56 28.40 11.44
C ASN A 96 -23.99 28.85 11.79
N GLN A 97 -24.83 27.93 12.26
CA GLN A 97 -26.17 28.26 12.70
C GLN A 97 -26.16 29.22 13.89
N ILE A 98 -25.32 28.96 14.90
CA ILE A 98 -25.12 29.86 16.04
C ILE A 98 -24.63 31.23 15.54
N LEU A 99 -23.56 31.26 14.74
CA LEU A 99 -23.01 32.51 14.19
C LEU A 99 -24.07 33.32 13.43
N ARG A 100 -24.89 32.67 12.60
CA ARG A 100 -25.98 33.31 11.86
C ARG A 100 -27.09 33.85 12.77
N GLN A 101 -27.35 33.25 13.93
CA GLN A 101 -28.33 33.77 14.89
C GLN A 101 -27.88 35.09 15.54
N TYR A 102 -26.57 35.26 15.75
CA TYR A 102 -26.00 36.43 16.42
C TYR A 102 -25.39 37.48 15.46
N ALA A 103 -25.29 37.18 14.17
CA ALA A 103 -24.72 38.10 13.19
C ALA A 103 -25.70 39.19 12.73
N PRO A 104 -25.21 40.40 12.37
CA PRO A 104 -26.06 41.46 11.84
C PRO A 104 -26.68 41.08 10.48
N THR A 105 -27.93 41.47 10.25
CA THR A 105 -28.69 41.14 9.03
C THR A 105 -27.97 41.54 7.74
N GLU A 106 -27.30 42.70 7.74
CA GLU A 106 -26.54 43.17 6.56
C GLU A 106 -25.36 42.25 6.22
N VAL A 107 -24.67 41.70 7.22
CA VAL A 107 -23.54 40.79 7.00
C VAL A 107 -24.05 39.47 6.41
N ILE A 108 -25.16 38.94 6.93
CA ILE A 108 -25.78 37.71 6.42
C ILE A 108 -26.27 37.90 4.97
N ALA A 109 -26.83 39.07 4.64
CA ALA A 109 -27.31 39.38 3.30
C ALA A 109 -26.18 39.42 2.25
N ASN A 110 -24.99 39.91 2.63
CA ASN A 110 -23.84 40.00 1.74
C ASN A 110 -23.03 38.69 1.65
N LEU A 111 -23.16 37.79 2.63
CA LEU A 111 -22.37 36.56 2.73
C LEU A 111 -22.41 35.65 1.48
N PRO A 112 -23.55 35.42 0.80
CA PRO A 112 -23.59 34.59 -0.41
C PRO A 112 -22.71 35.12 -1.55
N ALA A 113 -22.65 36.44 -1.71
CA ALA A 113 -21.83 37.08 -2.74
C ALA A 113 -20.32 36.92 -2.44
N LEU A 114 -19.93 37.12 -1.19
CA LEU A 114 -18.55 36.91 -0.72
C LEU A 114 -18.10 35.45 -0.87
N VAL A 115 -18.95 34.48 -0.48
CA VAL A 115 -18.66 33.05 -0.65
C VAL A 115 -18.49 32.70 -2.13
N GLN A 116 -19.36 33.21 -2.99
CA GLN A 116 -19.27 32.96 -4.43
C GLN A 116 -17.97 33.55 -5.02
N GLN A 117 -17.55 34.74 -4.58
CA GLN A 117 -16.28 35.33 -5.03
C GLN A 117 -15.09 34.46 -4.61
N HIS A 118 -15.04 34.05 -3.34
CA HIS A 118 -13.95 33.20 -2.84
C HIS A 118 -13.88 31.85 -3.55
N GLN A 119 -15.03 31.27 -3.91
CA GLN A 119 -15.07 30.01 -4.65
C GLN A 119 -14.52 30.15 -6.08
N ARG A 120 -14.71 31.31 -6.73
CA ARG A 120 -14.08 31.62 -8.03
C ARG A 120 -12.58 31.79 -7.91
N GLU A 121 -12.08 32.39 -6.83
CA GLU A 121 -10.65 32.53 -6.57
C GLU A 121 -9.98 31.16 -6.36
N GLN A 122 -10.63 30.25 -5.62
CA GLN A 122 -10.12 28.89 -5.46
C GLN A 122 -10.15 28.08 -6.77
N GLN A 123 -11.12 28.28 -7.65
CA GLN A 123 -11.11 27.60 -8.95
C GLN A 123 -9.98 28.11 -9.86
N GLN A 124 -9.58 29.38 -9.74
CA GLN A 124 -8.48 29.96 -10.53
C GLN A 124 -7.11 29.40 -10.12
N HIS A 125 -6.89 29.00 -8.86
CA HIS A 125 -5.60 28.42 -8.43
C HIS A 125 -5.34 27.01 -8.98
N LEU A 126 -6.38 26.29 -9.41
CA LEU A 126 -6.25 24.97 -10.05
C LEU A 126 -5.91 25.05 -11.55
N GLN A 127 -5.80 26.25 -12.10
CA GLN A 127 -5.60 26.48 -13.54
C GLN A 127 -4.26 27.18 -13.90
N THR A 128 -3.43 27.53 -12.93
CA THR A 128 -2.07 28.05 -13.22
C THR A 128 -1.13 26.90 -13.61
N PRO A 129 -0.36 27.03 -14.71
CA PRO A 129 0.53 25.98 -15.21
C PRO A 129 1.72 25.67 -14.28
#